data_AF-A0A5C6UEG9-F1
#
_entry.id   AF-A0A5C6UEG9-F1
#
_cell.length_a   1.000
_cell.length_b   1.000
_cell.length_c   1.000
_cell.angle_alpha   90.00
_cell.angle_beta   90.00
_cell.angle_gamma   90.00
#
_symmetry.space_group_name_H-M   'P 1'
#
loop_
_entity.id
_entity.type
_entity.pdbx_description
1 polymer ?
#
loop_
_entity_poly.entity_id
_entity_poly.type
_entity_poly.pdbx_seq_one_letter_code
_entity_poly.pdbx_strand_id
1 'polypeptide(L)'
;MRSGGSSLTEQRAAAPLYTPEQRRRRDSTRWTLVQGILAPVQFLVFLISLTLVLRYLATGTGASAATTSIVVKTGALYAIMITGSIWEKIVFDRWLFVPAFFWEDVFSMLVLALHTAYLVALIADLGTERGRMLLALAAYASYAINAAQFLLKLRAARLRGSTATLAVAG
;
A
#
# COMPACT_ATOMS: atom_id res chain seq x y z
N MET A 1 5.11 -52.01 -23.90
CA MET A 1 4.70 -51.80 -22.50
C MET A 1 4.90 -50.34 -22.14
N ARG A 2 3.90 -49.77 -21.45
CA ARG A 2 3.66 -48.36 -21.12
C ARG A 2 4.75 -47.81 -20.16
N SER A 3 5.38 -46.68 -20.49
CA SER A 3 5.05 -45.28 -20.11
C SER A 3 5.59 -44.86 -18.74
N GLY A 4 6.38 -43.79 -18.72
CA GLY A 4 6.82 -43.12 -17.49
C GLY A 4 7.46 -41.76 -17.76
N GLY A 5 6.86 -40.95 -18.64
CA GLY A 5 7.15 -39.52 -18.68
C GLY A 5 6.22 -38.78 -17.72
N SER A 6 6.76 -37.96 -16.83
CA SER A 6 6.09 -36.81 -16.18
C SER A 6 6.85 -36.36 -14.92
N SER A 7 7.62 -35.28 -15.00
CA SER A 7 7.69 -34.28 -13.91
C SER A 7 8.19 -32.89 -14.36
N LEU A 8 8.02 -32.50 -15.62
CA LEU A 8 8.24 -31.11 -16.07
C LEU A 8 7.04 -30.19 -15.73
N THR A 9 6.31 -30.50 -14.68
CA THR A 9 5.21 -29.67 -14.19
C THR A 9 5.21 -29.70 -12.66
N GLU A 10 6.35 -29.37 -12.05
CA GLU A 10 6.25 -28.49 -10.88
C GLU A 10 5.59 -27.21 -11.38
N GLN A 11 4.26 -27.19 -11.39
CA GLN A 11 3.51 -25.96 -11.19
C GLN A 11 4.28 -25.23 -10.10
N ARG A 12 4.90 -24.08 -10.43
CA ARG A 12 5.43 -23.14 -9.46
C ARG A 12 4.26 -22.75 -8.55
N ALA A 13 3.98 -23.60 -7.56
CA ALA A 13 3.10 -23.30 -6.47
C ALA A 13 3.81 -22.16 -5.77
N ALA A 14 3.37 -20.94 -6.10
CA ALA A 14 3.97 -19.73 -5.58
C ALA A 14 4.09 -19.90 -4.06
N ALA A 15 5.32 -19.79 -3.56
CA ALA A 15 5.64 -20.09 -2.18
C ALA A 15 4.63 -19.42 -1.23
N PRO A 16 4.18 -20.13 -0.19
CA PRO A 16 3.19 -19.61 0.74
C PRO A 16 3.70 -18.29 1.36
N LEU A 17 2.81 -17.29 1.46
CA LEU A 17 3.14 -15.94 1.93
C LEU A 17 3.74 -15.92 3.35
N TYR A 18 3.41 -16.93 4.15
CA TYR A 18 3.88 -17.09 5.52
C TYR A 18 4.32 -18.52 5.78
N THR A 19 5.37 -18.71 6.58
CA THR A 19 5.64 -19.97 7.28
C THR A 19 4.61 -20.19 8.41
N PRO A 20 4.46 -21.41 8.96
CA PRO A 20 3.59 -21.63 10.11
C PRO A 20 3.92 -20.74 11.32
N GLU A 21 5.22 -20.51 11.54
CA GLU A 21 5.70 -19.62 12.60
C GLU A 21 5.34 -18.16 12.35
N GLN A 22 5.51 -17.67 11.12
CA GLN A 22 5.10 -16.31 10.74
C GLN A 22 3.59 -16.11 10.88
N ARG A 23 2.78 -17.11 10.53
CA ARG A 23 1.33 -17.06 10.77
C ARG A 23 1.00 -16.92 12.26
N ARG A 24 1.63 -17.74 13.11
CA ARG A 24 1.44 -17.63 14.58
C ARG A 24 1.78 -16.23 15.10
N ARG A 25 2.90 -15.65 14.67
CA ARG A 25 3.30 -14.27 15.06
C ARG A 25 2.33 -13.21 14.56
N ARG A 26 1.80 -13.36 13.33
CA ARG A 26 0.78 -12.46 12.79
C ARG A 26 -0.48 -12.52 13.65
N ASP A 27 -0.95 -13.74 13.92
CA ASP A 27 -2.23 -13.98 14.59
C ASP A 27 -2.18 -13.66 16.10
N SER A 28 -1.00 -13.61 16.70
CA SER A 28 -0.82 -13.22 18.12
C SER A 28 -0.87 -11.70 18.37
N THR A 29 -0.97 -10.88 17.32
CA THR A 29 -1.00 -9.40 17.46
C THR A 29 -2.19 -8.77 16.75
N ARG A 30 -2.56 -7.54 17.17
CA ARG A 30 -3.67 -6.79 16.55
C ARG A 30 -3.25 -5.97 15.33
N TRP A 31 -1.99 -6.05 14.91
CA TRP A 31 -1.43 -5.20 13.86
C TRP A 31 -2.08 -5.44 12.50
N THR A 32 -2.46 -6.68 12.16
CA THR A 32 -3.22 -6.94 10.92
C THR A 32 -4.59 -6.26 10.92
N LEU A 33 -5.27 -6.19 12.07
CA LEU A 33 -6.52 -5.43 12.21
C LEU A 33 -6.28 -3.92 12.06
N VAL A 34 -5.22 -3.40 12.68
CA VAL A 34 -4.83 -1.98 12.54
C VAL A 34 -4.61 -1.63 11.07
N GLN A 35 -3.83 -2.44 10.34
CA GLN A 35 -3.62 -2.25 8.89
C GLN A 35 -4.93 -2.38 8.10
N GLY A 36 -5.78 -3.34 8.45
CA GLY A 36 -7.09 -3.55 7.82
C GLY A 36 -8.05 -2.38 7.98
N ILE A 37 -7.88 -1.54 9.01
CA ILE A 37 -8.65 -0.30 9.21
C ILE A 37 -7.95 0.90 8.57
N LEU A 38 -6.62 1.02 8.77
CA LEU A 38 -5.85 2.15 8.25
C LEU A 38 -5.84 2.20 6.72
N ALA A 39 -5.82 1.06 6.03
CA ALA A 39 -5.80 1.03 4.57
C ALA A 39 -7.10 1.60 3.93
N PRO A 40 -8.32 1.20 4.34
CA PRO A 40 -9.56 1.86 3.90
C PRO A 40 -9.64 3.34 4.25
N VAL A 41 -9.23 3.72 5.46
CA VAL A 41 -9.21 5.14 5.88
C VAL A 41 -8.26 5.94 5.00
N GLN A 42 -7.07 5.40 4.71
CA GLN A 42 -6.11 5.99 3.78
C GLN A 42 -6.69 6.21 2.39
N PHE A 43 -7.44 5.24 1.89
CA PHE A 43 -8.08 5.33 0.58
C PHE A 43 -9.16 6.43 0.55
N LEU A 44 -9.94 6.58 1.62
CA LEU A 44 -10.90 7.67 1.73
C LEU A 44 -10.22 9.05 1.80
N VAL A 45 -9.18 9.17 2.62
CA VAL A 45 -8.37 10.41 2.72
C VAL A 45 -7.72 10.74 1.37
N PHE A 46 -7.28 9.73 0.62
CA PHE A 46 -6.81 9.88 -0.75
C PHE A 46 -7.88 10.48 -1.67
N LEU A 47 -9.08 9.91 -1.72
CA LEU A 47 -10.14 10.39 -2.59
C LEU A 47 -10.54 11.84 -2.29
N ILE A 48 -10.73 12.16 -1.01
CA ILE A 48 -11.05 13.53 -0.57
C ILE A 48 -9.96 14.50 -1.03
N SER A 49 -8.70 14.17 -0.77
CA SER A 49 -7.59 15.05 -1.11
C SER A 49 -7.41 15.19 -2.61
N LEU A 50 -7.56 14.11 -3.38
CA LEU A 50 -7.51 14.15 -4.85
C LEU A 50 -8.61 15.06 -5.41
N THR A 51 -9.85 14.96 -4.93
CA THR A 51 -10.95 15.82 -5.36
C THR A 51 -10.66 17.29 -5.08
N LEU A 52 -10.13 17.62 -3.90
CA LEU A 52 -9.78 19.01 -3.55
C LEU A 52 -8.64 19.56 -4.41
N VAL A 53 -7.60 18.76 -4.66
CA VAL A 53 -6.48 19.14 -5.55
C VAL A 53 -6.97 19.37 -6.97
N LEU A 54 -7.78 18.47 -7.53
CA LEU A 54 -8.33 18.62 -8.87
C LEU A 54 -9.28 19.82 -8.98
N ARG A 55 -10.12 20.06 -7.97
CA ARG A 55 -10.99 21.24 -7.90
C ARG A 55 -10.17 22.53 -7.93
N TYR A 56 -9.09 22.61 -7.16
CA TYR A 56 -8.20 23.76 -7.19
C TYR A 56 -7.56 23.93 -8.58
N LEU A 57 -7.00 22.87 -9.16
CA LEU A 57 -6.33 22.95 -10.46
C LEU A 57 -7.29 23.35 -11.61
N ALA A 58 -8.56 22.98 -11.51
CA ALA A 58 -9.59 23.30 -12.50
C ALA A 58 -10.17 24.71 -12.33
N THR A 59 -10.35 25.19 -11.10
CA THR A 59 -11.08 26.44 -10.80
C THR A 59 -10.22 27.59 -10.31
N GLY A 60 -8.99 27.32 -9.88
CA GLY A 60 -8.13 28.26 -9.17
C GLY A 60 -8.55 28.54 -7.71
N THR A 61 -9.61 27.89 -7.21
CA THR A 61 -10.15 28.16 -5.85
C THR A 61 -9.97 26.98 -4.90
N GLY A 62 -9.86 27.25 -3.59
CA GLY A 62 -9.78 26.21 -2.55
C GLY A 62 -8.39 25.63 -2.30
N ALA A 63 -7.34 26.38 -2.63
CA ALA A 63 -5.95 25.98 -2.41
C ALA A 63 -5.63 25.60 -0.95
N SER A 64 -6.17 26.37 0.00
CA SER A 64 -6.00 26.10 1.43
C SER A 64 -6.58 24.73 1.80
N ALA A 65 -7.80 24.42 1.36
CA ALA A 65 -8.43 23.11 1.62
C ALA A 65 -7.63 21.96 0.99
N ALA A 66 -7.16 22.12 -0.24
CA ALA A 66 -6.29 21.14 -0.92
C ALA A 66 -4.95 20.95 -0.18
N THR A 67 -4.33 22.04 0.29
CA THR A 67 -3.09 22.00 1.05
C THR A 67 -3.29 21.29 2.38
N THR A 68 -4.33 21.64 3.14
CA THR A 68 -4.68 20.99 4.39
C THR A 68 -4.95 19.51 4.19
N SER A 69 -5.69 19.12 3.15
CA SER A 69 -5.96 17.70 2.89
C SER A 69 -4.68 16.92 2.54
N ILE A 70 -3.73 17.52 1.80
CA ILE A 70 -2.43 16.91 1.53
C ILE A 70 -1.64 16.71 2.83
N VAL A 71 -1.59 17.70 3.71
CA VAL A 71 -0.89 17.61 5.00
C VAL A 71 -1.49 16.50 5.87
N VAL A 72 -2.82 16.47 5.99
CA VAL A 72 -3.54 15.41 6.73
C VAL A 72 -3.25 14.03 6.14
N LYS A 73 -3.29 13.91 4.80
CA LYS A 73 -2.94 12.67 4.11
C LYS A 73 -1.50 12.23 4.39
N THR A 74 -0.54 13.16 4.35
CA THR A 74 0.86 12.87 4.65
C THR A 74 1.02 12.36 6.07
N GLY A 75 0.38 12.99 7.06
CA GLY A 75 0.40 12.51 8.46
C GLY A 75 -0.17 11.09 8.59
N ALA A 76 -1.30 10.82 7.94
CA ALA A 76 -1.86 9.48 7.90
C ALA A 76 -0.92 8.48 7.20
N LEU A 77 -0.17 8.90 6.17
CA LEU A 77 0.77 8.03 5.43
C LEU A 77 1.93 7.61 6.32
N TYR A 78 2.47 8.52 7.11
CA TYR A 78 3.46 8.16 8.13
C TYR A 78 2.88 7.19 9.15
N ALA A 79 1.65 7.40 9.61
CA ALA A 79 1.02 6.51 10.59
C ALA A 79 0.88 5.07 10.06
N ILE A 80 0.35 4.89 8.85
CA ILE A 80 0.21 3.55 8.25
C ILE A 80 1.56 2.92 7.95
N MET A 81 2.54 3.71 7.51
CA MET A 81 3.90 3.23 7.25
C MET A 81 4.57 2.72 8.54
N ILE A 82 4.59 3.54 9.60
CA ILE A 82 5.22 3.19 10.87
C ILE A 82 4.56 1.92 11.45
N THR A 83 3.24 1.88 11.49
CA THR A 83 2.50 0.72 12.00
C THR A 83 2.68 -0.52 11.11
N GLY A 84 2.83 -0.33 9.80
CA GLY A 84 3.14 -1.40 8.84
C GLY A 84 4.54 -1.98 9.05
N SER A 85 5.54 -1.12 9.24
CA SER A 85 6.91 -1.56 9.51
C SER A 85 7.04 -2.30 10.85
N ILE A 86 6.28 -1.89 11.88
CA ILE A 86 6.20 -2.62 13.16
C ILE A 86 5.59 -4.00 12.93
N TRP A 87 4.49 -4.08 12.16
CA TRP A 87 3.87 -5.35 11.81
C TRP A 87 4.84 -6.28 11.09
N GLU A 88 5.56 -5.77 10.08
CA GLU A 88 6.57 -6.57 9.37
C GLU A 88 7.69 -7.04 10.29
N LYS A 89 8.17 -6.17 11.19
CA LYS A 89 9.22 -6.53 12.13
C LYS A 89 8.80 -7.68 13.02
N ILE A 90 7.57 -7.69 13.51
CA ILE A 90 7.06 -8.76 14.38
C ILE A 90 6.89 -10.07 13.59
N VAL A 91 6.34 -10.00 12.38
CA VAL A 91 6.02 -11.22 11.59
C VAL A 91 7.27 -11.81 10.96
N PHE A 92 8.10 -10.98 10.33
CA PHE A 92 9.21 -11.40 9.46
C PHE A 92 10.61 -11.10 10.01
N ASP A 93 10.71 -10.47 11.19
CA ASP A 93 11.96 -10.00 11.78
C ASP A 93 12.70 -8.93 10.94
N ARG A 94 11.99 -8.29 10.01
CA ARG A 94 12.49 -7.20 9.14
C ARG A 94 11.55 -6.01 9.17
N TRP A 95 12.10 -4.79 9.13
CA TRP A 95 11.29 -3.58 9.20
C TRP A 95 10.52 -3.25 7.91
N LEU A 96 11.11 -3.54 6.75
CA LEU A 96 10.54 -3.35 5.41
C LEU A 96 11.29 -4.27 4.44
N PHE A 97 10.81 -4.35 3.20
CA PHE A 97 11.44 -5.01 2.05
C PHE A 97 11.59 -6.52 2.23
N VAL A 98 10.63 -7.14 2.91
CA VAL A 98 10.48 -8.60 2.87
C VAL A 98 10.20 -9.01 1.41
N PRO A 99 10.78 -10.10 0.89
CA PRO A 99 10.64 -10.46 -0.53
C PRO A 99 9.20 -10.51 -1.06
N ALA A 100 8.22 -10.83 -0.21
CA ALA A 100 6.81 -10.88 -0.57
C ALA A 100 6.10 -9.52 -0.68
N PHE A 101 6.71 -8.45 -0.16
CA PHE A 101 6.19 -7.07 -0.12
C PHE A 101 7.15 -6.04 -0.73
N PHE A 102 8.30 -6.47 -1.25
CA PHE A 102 9.38 -5.59 -1.72
C PHE A 102 8.90 -4.48 -2.66
N TRP A 103 8.08 -4.83 -3.66
CA TRP A 103 7.60 -3.85 -4.63
C TRP A 103 6.58 -2.89 -4.02
N GLU A 104 5.71 -3.37 -3.14
CA GLU A 104 4.80 -2.51 -2.38
C GLU A 104 5.58 -1.51 -1.52
N ASP A 105 6.68 -1.94 -0.90
CA ASP A 105 7.51 -1.07 -0.06
C ASP A 105 8.26 -0.02 -0.90
N VAL A 106 8.78 -0.39 -2.07
CA VAL A 106 9.42 0.56 -3.00
C VAL A 106 8.45 1.68 -3.38
N PHE A 107 7.23 1.32 -3.77
CA PHE A 107 6.23 2.33 -4.13
C PHE A 107 5.74 3.13 -2.93
N SER A 108 5.61 2.49 -1.76
CA SER A 108 5.23 3.21 -0.54
C SER A 108 6.29 4.21 -0.10
N MET A 109 7.58 3.87 -0.24
CA MET A 109 8.70 4.80 -0.03
C MET A 109 8.68 5.94 -1.04
N LEU A 110 8.41 5.66 -2.32
CA LEU A 110 8.27 6.70 -3.35
C LEU A 110 7.12 7.67 -3.02
N VAL A 111 5.95 7.13 -2.65
CA VAL A 111 4.79 7.93 -2.22
C VAL A 111 5.14 8.79 -1.02
N LEU A 112 5.79 8.21 -0.01
CA LEU A 112 6.19 8.93 1.20
C LEU A 112 7.22 10.02 0.87
N ALA A 113 8.20 9.73 0.03
CA ALA A 113 9.21 10.69 -0.42
C ALA A 113 8.59 11.87 -1.15
N LEU A 114 7.65 11.64 -2.07
CA LEU A 114 6.95 12.71 -2.81
C LEU A 114 6.08 13.56 -1.87
N HIS A 115 5.39 12.95 -0.91
CA HIS A 115 4.64 13.67 0.12
C HIS A 115 5.56 14.46 1.07
N THR A 116 6.72 13.92 1.40
CA THR A 116 7.74 14.61 2.21
C THR A 116 8.29 15.82 1.44
N ALA A 117 8.61 15.64 0.15
CA ALA A 117 9.05 16.71 -0.73
C ALA A 117 7.99 17.82 -0.84
N TYR A 118 6.69 17.46 -0.89
CA TYR A 118 5.61 18.44 -0.82
C TYR A 118 5.65 19.24 0.48
N LEU A 119 5.80 18.59 1.65
CA LEU A 119 5.87 19.29 2.94
C LEU A 119 7.09 20.20 3.02
N VAL A 120 8.25 19.76 2.53
CA VAL A 120 9.46 20.58 2.47
C VAL A 120 9.22 21.81 1.58
N ALA A 121 8.64 21.63 0.39
CA ALA A 121 8.32 22.74 -0.50
C ALA A 121 7.26 23.69 0.09
N LEU A 122 6.33 23.18 0.89
CA LEU A 122 5.36 24.01 1.61
C LEU A 122 6.02 24.85 2.70
N ILE A 123 6.83 24.23 3.56
CA ILE A 123 7.44 24.86 4.73
C ILE A 123 8.54 25.85 4.33
N ALA A 124 9.35 25.51 3.34
CA ALA A 124 10.42 26.36 2.82
C ALA A 124 9.94 27.37 1.75
N ASP A 125 8.63 27.43 1.52
CA ASP A 125 7.98 28.25 0.48
C ASP A 125 8.62 28.12 -0.92
N LEU A 126 8.91 26.88 -1.32
CA LEU A 126 9.53 26.57 -2.60
C LEU A 126 8.48 26.30 -3.68
N GLY A 127 8.65 26.99 -4.82
CA GLY A 127 7.82 26.81 -6.00
C GLY A 127 6.44 27.43 -5.88
N THR A 128 5.68 27.40 -6.98
CA THR A 128 4.32 27.93 -6.99
C THR A 128 3.35 26.98 -6.30
N GLU A 129 2.22 27.50 -5.83
CA GLU A 129 1.12 26.68 -5.31
C GLU A 129 0.68 25.60 -6.32
N ARG A 130 0.51 25.97 -7.60
CA ARG A 130 0.24 25.01 -8.68
C ARG A 130 1.34 23.95 -8.79
N GLY A 131 2.61 24.33 -8.70
CA GLY A 131 3.75 23.39 -8.73
C GLY A 131 3.70 22.37 -7.61
N ARG A 132 3.41 22.82 -6.37
CA ARG A 132 3.20 21.95 -5.21
C ARG A 132 2.01 20.99 -5.45
N MET A 133 0.91 21.46 -6.03
CA MET A 133 -0.24 20.60 -6.35
C MET A 133 0.07 19.53 -7.42
N LEU A 134 0.89 19.85 -8.42
CA LEU A 134 1.37 18.87 -9.39
C LEU A 134 2.28 17.82 -8.75
N LEU A 135 3.13 18.21 -7.78
CA LEU A 135 3.91 17.27 -6.99
C LEU A 135 3.02 16.33 -6.17
N ALA A 136 1.94 16.85 -5.57
CA ALA A 136 0.95 16.01 -4.90
C ALA A 136 0.25 15.04 -5.86
N LEU A 137 -0.09 15.48 -7.08
CA LEU A 137 -0.64 14.58 -8.11
C LEU A 137 0.34 13.48 -8.52
N ALA A 138 1.64 13.77 -8.59
CA ALA A 138 2.65 12.73 -8.83
C ALA A 138 2.66 11.69 -7.70
N ALA A 139 2.59 12.13 -6.43
CA ALA A 139 2.46 11.22 -5.29
C ALA A 139 1.19 10.36 -5.38
N TYR A 140 0.08 10.95 -5.84
CA TYR A 140 -1.21 10.27 -6.02
C TYR A 140 -1.18 9.23 -7.14
N ALA A 141 -0.49 9.52 -8.24
CA ALA A 141 -0.26 8.55 -9.30
C ALA A 141 0.58 7.36 -8.79
N SER A 142 1.65 7.61 -8.03
CA SER A 142 2.44 6.55 -7.39
C SER A 142 1.60 5.73 -6.40
N TYR A 143 0.73 6.38 -5.63
CA TYR A 143 -0.19 5.71 -4.71
C TYR A 143 -1.21 4.83 -5.44
N ALA A 144 -1.74 5.27 -6.58
CA ALA A 144 -2.66 4.48 -7.38
C ALA A 144 -2.01 3.19 -7.90
N ILE A 145 -0.72 3.24 -8.27
CA ILE A 145 0.05 2.03 -8.64
C ILE A 145 0.15 1.09 -7.44
N ASN A 146 0.47 1.60 -6.25
CA ASN A 146 0.55 0.81 -5.02
C ASN A 146 -0.81 0.15 -4.67
N ALA A 147 -1.91 0.91 -4.77
CA ALA A 147 -3.25 0.39 -4.55
C ALA A 147 -3.63 -0.69 -5.57
N ALA A 148 -3.25 -0.52 -6.85
CA ALA A 148 -3.47 -1.52 -7.88
C ALA A 148 -2.72 -2.83 -7.59
N GLN A 149 -1.47 -2.77 -7.11
CA GLN A 149 -0.71 -3.94 -6.67
C GLN A 149 -1.47 -4.72 -5.58
N PHE A 150 -2.00 -4.00 -4.59
CA PHE A 150 -2.78 -4.61 -3.50
C PHE A 150 -4.07 -5.27 -4.00
N LEU A 151 -4.83 -4.61 -4.87
CA LEU A 151 -6.06 -5.16 -5.46
C LEU A 151 -5.80 -6.41 -6.29
N LEU A 152 -4.73 -6.43 -7.09
CA LEU A 152 -4.31 -7.61 -7.85
C LEU A 152 -3.92 -8.76 -6.93
N LYS A 153 -3.20 -8.48 -5.83
CA LYS A 153 -2.84 -9.48 -4.81
C LYS A 153 -4.07 -10.06 -4.12
N LEU A 154 -5.05 -9.22 -3.76
CA LEU A 154 -6.35 -9.66 -3.21
C LEU A 154 -7.13 -10.53 -4.20
N ARG A 155 -7.18 -10.14 -5.47
CA ARG A 155 -7.85 -10.92 -6.53
C ARG A 155 -7.18 -12.28 -6.70
N ALA A 156 -5.86 -12.34 -6.75
CA ALA A 156 -5.11 -13.59 -6.85
C ALA A 156 -5.37 -14.50 -5.64
N ALA A 157 -5.41 -13.95 -4.42
CA ALA A 157 -5.72 -14.71 -3.21
C ALA A 157 -7.14 -15.29 -3.25
N ARG A 158 -8.14 -14.51 -3.70
CA ARG A 158 -9.53 -15.00 -3.88
C ARG A 158 -9.62 -16.14 -4.89
N LEU A 159 -8.97 -15.99 -6.05
CA LEU A 159 -8.98 -17.01 -7.11
C LEU A 159 -8.30 -18.32 -6.67
N ARG A 160 -7.22 -18.24 -5.90
CA ARG A 160 -6.57 -19.43 -5.29
C ARG A 160 -7.44 -20.03 -4.19
N GLY A 161 -8.16 -19.20 -3.43
CA GLY A 161 -9.17 -19.63 -2.47
C GLY A 161 -10.32 -20.41 -3.12
N SER A 162 -10.74 -20.06 -4.34
CA SER A 162 -11.74 -20.82 -5.10
C SER A 162 -11.31 -22.23 -5.51
N THR A 163 -10.01 -22.56 -5.45
CA THR A 163 -9.51 -23.95 -5.59
C THR A 163 -9.37 -24.66 -4.23
N ALA A 164 -9.56 -23.95 -3.12
CA ALA A 164 -9.39 -24.44 -1.74
C ALA A 164 -10.67 -24.32 -0.88
N THR A 165 -11.84 -24.05 -1.48
CA THR A 165 -13.13 -23.97 -0.76
C THR A 165 -13.74 -25.35 -0.44
N LEU A 166 -13.07 -26.46 -0.73
CA LEU A 166 -13.50 -27.81 -0.30
C LEU A 166 -12.69 -28.38 0.89
N ALA A 167 -11.84 -27.60 1.56
CA ALA A 167 -11.02 -28.11 2.67
C ALA A 167 -10.90 -27.17 3.89
N VAL A 168 -11.91 -26.33 4.17
CA VAL A 168 -12.04 -25.62 5.45
C VAL A 168 -13.51 -25.61 5.90
N ALA A 169 -14.08 -26.81 5.98
CA ALA A 169 -15.09 -27.16 6.97
C ALA A 169 -14.54 -28.39 7.69
N GLY A 170 -13.98 -28.17 8.88
CA GLY A 170 -13.26 -29.14 9.69
C GLY A 170 -12.45 -28.43 10.75
#